data_AF-A0A8B6H2G7-F1
#
_entry.id   AF-A0A8B6H2G7-F1
#
_cell.length_a   1.000
_cell.length_b   1.000
_cell.length_c   1.000
_cell.angle_alpha   90.00
_cell.angle_beta   90.00
_cell.angle_gamma   90.00
#
_symmetry.space_group_name_H-M   'P 1'
#
loop_
_entity.id
_entity.type
_entity.pdbx_description
1 polymer ?
#
loop_
_entity_poly.entity_id
_entity_poly.type
_entity_poly.pdbx_seq_one_letter_code
_entity_poly.pdbx_strand_id
1 'polypeptide(L)'
;MNKSDTEIVDKTLTTSVFEHLSISTEKIKQLQRQDITLTKIIDYLENDTLPESQKEARRVLLKSSDYALIDKVLFHSRVAKAKRNKMMDHYQIVIPEALINTVLKVVHDSPLGGHCGINNTLDRAKEHFFFPRMGKIIPDYVQSCHLCQIRKVSNKKTKQEIVSFPTPAEPFQVWQMDLCGPYPLSVNGNTYVFTAVDMFTKLLFAYPLRNKDAITVCEAIYRMFTTYGVCQTLISDRGSEFTNKCTAELCKLLEVTQEFTPAFAHHCLGACERQHRTLAERLTTHVLKGKSWENELHSVTFSMNSSVNNSIDFSPFEILYGKRPNFPLIQYNSASFKDIPVDMRTYFQELTCKLNTIHEIVSNNAIASGLQMEEKENLKTNNLKLSIGDYVYLQREPTGVGGRKFQPIFDGPYVVINIPSSHLIKLRDPTRKRKLSDPVHINRLKIAHIRAPDPAHCLAPAHIESNESDENETLSSDKNDDIENQPSDSTDSVQPPVRRSTRIVNKPLRFRDDNFVSANDIESSTDAKSEKVKRILAKKKTGNQSFLYLVQLVGEPSQNAQWRTLSQLSTKAQDLLISRPPPLVK
;
A
#
# COMPACT_ATOMS: atom_id res chain seq x y z
N MET A 1 25.55 -50.28 32.87
CA MET A 1 24.80 -49.02 32.95
C MET A 1 25.58 -48.08 33.84
N ASN A 2 26.26 -47.08 33.26
CA ASN A 2 27.10 -46.15 34.00
C ASN A 2 26.29 -44.90 34.35
N LYS A 3 26.37 -44.49 35.63
CA LYS A 3 25.69 -43.33 36.22
C LYS A 3 25.96 -41.99 35.51
N SER A 4 26.98 -41.92 34.66
CA SER A 4 27.35 -40.75 33.87
C SER A 4 26.40 -40.47 32.69
N ASP A 5 25.75 -41.50 32.14
CA ASP A 5 24.87 -41.33 30.97
C ASP A 5 23.48 -40.82 31.37
N THR A 6 23.06 -41.09 32.61
CA THR A 6 21.79 -40.60 33.19
C THR A 6 21.85 -39.12 33.60
N GLU A 7 22.99 -38.63 34.07
CA GLU A 7 23.14 -37.23 34.52
C GLU A 7 23.21 -36.20 33.36
N ILE A 8 23.58 -36.64 32.15
CA ILE A 8 23.63 -35.77 30.96
C ILE A 8 22.23 -35.62 30.33
N VAL A 9 21.36 -36.63 30.48
CA VAL A 9 19.97 -36.60 29.98
C VAL A 9 19.10 -35.62 30.79
N ASP A 10 19.38 -35.45 32.08
CA ASP A 10 18.56 -34.66 33.00
C ASP A 10 18.74 -33.13 32.90
N LYS A 11 19.81 -32.62 32.27
CA LYS A 11 20.15 -31.18 32.37
C LYS A 11 19.82 -30.31 31.16
N THR A 12 19.49 -30.86 30.00
CA THR A 12 19.33 -30.04 28.78
C THR A 12 18.03 -30.21 28.01
N LEU A 13 17.24 -31.27 28.19
CA LEU A 13 16.08 -31.54 27.31
C LEU A 13 14.77 -32.00 27.99
N THR A 14 14.76 -32.33 29.28
CA THR A 14 13.63 -33.07 29.90
C THR A 14 12.70 -32.28 30.81
N THR A 15 13.00 -31.02 31.18
CA THR A 15 12.13 -30.26 32.10
C THR A 15 11.49 -29.02 31.47
N SER A 16 12.24 -28.22 30.69
CA SER A 16 11.74 -26.92 30.20
C SER A 16 10.74 -27.01 29.04
N VAL A 17 10.86 -28.00 28.16
CA VAL A 17 9.96 -28.16 26.99
C VAL A 17 8.59 -28.73 27.41
N PHE A 18 8.57 -29.59 28.44
CA PHE A 18 7.36 -30.27 28.91
C PHE A 18 6.47 -29.37 29.77
N GLU A 19 7.05 -28.45 30.55
CA GLU A 19 6.30 -27.43 31.30
C GLU A 19 5.59 -26.43 30.36
N HIS A 20 6.22 -26.05 29.24
CA HIS A 20 5.64 -25.10 28.28
C HIS A 20 4.52 -25.67 27.41
N LEU A 21 4.42 -26.99 27.28
CA LEU A 21 3.36 -27.65 26.51
C LEU A 21 2.14 -28.03 27.35
N SER A 22 2.22 -27.91 28.69
CA SER A 22 1.22 -28.44 29.63
C SER A 22 0.88 -29.92 29.41
N ILE A 23 1.82 -30.70 28.86
CA ILE A 23 1.64 -32.13 28.56
C ILE A 23 2.66 -32.91 29.39
N SER A 24 2.17 -33.78 30.26
CA SER A 24 3.03 -34.66 31.05
C SER A 24 3.79 -35.64 30.15
N THR A 25 5.01 -36.00 30.57
CA THR A 25 5.82 -37.03 29.89
C THR A 25 5.06 -38.35 29.78
N GLU A 26 4.24 -38.68 30.77
CA GLU A 26 3.33 -39.85 30.76
C GLU A 26 2.29 -39.79 29.63
N LYS A 27 1.73 -38.61 29.36
CA LYS A 27 0.73 -38.45 28.30
C LYS A 27 1.33 -38.66 26.92
N ILE A 28 2.56 -38.20 26.70
CA ILE A 28 3.29 -38.44 25.44
C ILE A 28 3.59 -39.93 25.26
N LYS A 29 4.05 -40.63 26.31
CA LYS A 29 4.27 -42.09 26.28
C LYS A 29 3.00 -42.83 25.87
N GLN A 30 1.88 -42.49 26.49
CA GLN A 30 0.58 -43.10 26.20
C GLN A 30 0.19 -42.87 24.73
N LEU A 31 0.29 -41.62 24.25
CA LEU A 31 -0.11 -41.25 22.89
C LEU A 31 0.83 -41.82 21.82
N GLN A 32 2.13 -41.94 22.10
CA GLN A 32 3.09 -42.59 21.21
C GLN A 32 2.78 -44.09 21.04
N ARG A 33 2.35 -44.78 22.11
CA ARG A 33 1.92 -46.19 22.04
C ARG A 33 0.55 -46.38 21.38
N GLN A 34 -0.29 -45.35 21.37
CA GLN A 34 -1.59 -45.36 20.67
C GLN A 34 -1.45 -45.07 19.16
N ASP A 35 -0.35 -44.45 18.72
CA ASP A 35 -0.09 -44.14 17.32
C ASP A 35 0.42 -45.37 16.57
N ILE A 36 -0.44 -45.96 15.72
CA ILE A 36 -0.20 -47.18 14.93
C ILE A 36 1.16 -47.16 14.20
N THR A 37 1.62 -46.00 13.76
CA THR A 37 2.90 -45.89 13.03
C THR A 37 4.11 -45.89 13.96
N LEU A 38 3.98 -45.30 15.14
CA LEU A 38 5.03 -45.21 16.13
C LEU A 38 5.12 -46.50 16.96
N THR A 39 4.00 -47.14 17.29
CA THR A 39 3.96 -48.41 18.05
C THR A 39 4.82 -49.48 17.37
N LYS A 40 4.74 -49.62 16.05
CA LYS A 40 5.57 -50.55 15.27
C LYS A 40 7.08 -50.33 15.43
N ILE A 41 7.50 -49.08 15.64
CA ILE A 41 8.90 -48.72 15.87
C ILE A 41 9.27 -48.96 17.33
N ILE A 42 8.36 -48.63 18.26
CA ILE A 42 8.54 -48.84 19.70
C ILE A 42 8.66 -50.33 20.02
N ASP A 43 7.76 -51.16 19.50
CA ASP A 43 7.75 -52.61 19.73
C ASP A 43 9.04 -53.28 19.23
N TYR A 44 9.55 -52.84 18.07
CA TYR A 44 10.84 -53.29 17.56
C TYR A 44 12.01 -52.85 18.46
N LEU A 45 12.00 -51.61 18.97
CA LEU A 45 13.07 -51.10 19.84
C LEU A 45 13.03 -51.68 21.27
N GLU A 46 11.87 -52.10 21.76
CA GLU A 46 11.71 -52.71 23.10
C GLU A 46 11.88 -54.24 23.08
N ASN A 47 11.31 -54.92 22.10
CA ASN A 47 11.13 -56.38 22.10
C ASN A 47 11.67 -57.09 20.85
N ASP A 48 12.36 -56.40 19.94
CA ASP A 48 12.82 -56.91 18.64
C ASP A 48 11.70 -57.51 17.75
N THR A 49 10.44 -57.13 18.00
CA THR A 49 9.28 -57.64 17.26
C THR A 49 9.04 -56.83 15.98
N LEU A 50 8.92 -57.53 14.84
CA LEU A 50 8.62 -56.92 13.54
C LEU A 50 7.14 -57.11 13.15
N PRO A 51 6.53 -56.15 12.42
CA PRO A 51 5.19 -56.30 11.86
C PRO A 51 5.06 -57.50 10.91
N GLU A 52 3.89 -58.13 10.87
CA GLU A 52 3.59 -59.26 9.98
C GLU A 52 3.75 -58.93 8.48
N SER A 53 3.48 -57.69 8.09
CA SER A 53 3.64 -57.25 6.71
C SER A 53 5.12 -57.02 6.37
N GLN A 54 5.63 -57.78 5.40
CA GLN A 54 7.01 -57.70 4.91
C GLN A 54 7.43 -56.27 4.48
N LYS A 55 6.49 -55.49 3.90
CA LYS A 55 6.74 -54.10 3.49
C LYS A 55 6.91 -53.16 4.67
N GLU A 56 6.16 -53.39 5.75
CA GLU A 56 6.23 -52.59 6.96
C GLU A 56 7.43 -52.98 7.81
N ALA A 57 7.72 -54.27 7.96
CA ALA A 57 8.93 -54.77 8.62
C ALA A 57 10.20 -54.18 8.00
N ARG A 58 10.29 -54.17 6.66
CA ARG A 58 11.42 -53.52 5.95
C ARG A 58 11.50 -52.02 6.25
N ARG A 59 10.37 -51.33 6.36
CA ARG A 59 10.32 -49.90 6.67
C ARG A 59 10.78 -49.60 8.10
N VAL A 60 10.38 -50.44 9.06
CA VAL A 60 10.83 -50.35 10.46
C VAL A 60 12.33 -50.57 10.53
N LEU A 61 12.87 -51.62 9.92
CA LEU A 61 14.32 -51.91 9.91
C LEU A 61 15.16 -50.79 9.30
N LEU A 62 14.73 -50.20 8.19
CA LEU A 62 15.46 -49.10 7.53
C LEU A 62 15.52 -47.83 8.39
N LYS A 63 14.43 -47.57 9.13
CA LYS A 63 14.23 -46.34 9.90
C LYS A 63 14.60 -46.47 11.37
N SER A 64 14.57 -47.66 11.97
CA SER A 64 14.73 -47.89 13.42
C SER A 64 16.02 -47.27 13.95
N SER A 65 17.11 -47.37 13.19
CA SER A 65 18.39 -46.73 13.51
C SER A 65 18.35 -45.19 13.60
N ASP A 66 17.31 -44.53 13.08
CA ASP A 66 17.12 -43.08 13.20
C ASP A 66 16.33 -42.71 14.46
N TYR A 67 15.82 -43.69 15.19
CA TYR A 67 15.06 -43.51 16.42
C TYR A 67 15.82 -44.09 17.63
N ALA A 68 15.53 -43.53 18.79
CA ALA A 68 16.04 -44.03 20.07
C ALA A 68 14.90 -43.99 21.10
N LEU A 69 14.86 -44.98 21.99
CA LEU A 69 13.91 -45.02 23.09
C LEU A 69 14.63 -44.65 24.38
N ILE A 70 14.27 -43.53 25.00
CA ILE A 70 14.87 -43.02 26.24
C ILE A 70 13.73 -42.83 27.24
N ASP A 71 13.82 -43.47 28.41
CA ASP A 71 12.76 -43.48 29.43
C ASP A 71 11.36 -43.83 28.91
N LYS A 72 11.28 -44.75 27.94
CA LYS A 72 10.05 -45.16 27.22
C LYS A 72 9.42 -44.07 26.35
N VAL A 73 10.14 -42.99 26.04
CA VAL A 73 9.75 -41.97 25.07
C VAL A 73 10.57 -42.14 23.80
N LEU A 74 9.90 -42.06 22.64
CA LEU A 74 10.54 -42.17 21.34
C LEU A 74 11.15 -40.83 20.90
N PHE A 75 12.43 -40.87 20.53
CA PHE A 75 13.20 -39.76 19.98
C PHE A 75 13.68 -40.07 18.56
N HIS A 76 13.94 -39.03 17.77
CA HIS A 76 14.44 -39.12 16.40
C HIS A 76 15.73 -38.31 16.22
N SER A 77 16.71 -38.85 15.51
CA SER A 77 18.00 -38.20 15.28
C SER A 77 17.92 -37.17 14.14
N ARG A 78 18.32 -35.93 14.42
CA ARG A 78 18.42 -34.83 13.43
C ARG A 78 19.56 -35.02 12.42
N VAL A 79 20.52 -35.89 12.70
CA VAL A 79 21.77 -36.03 11.93
C VAL A 79 21.79 -37.33 11.13
N ALA A 80 22.27 -37.24 9.90
CA ALA A 80 22.48 -38.39 9.02
C ALA A 80 23.41 -39.41 9.67
N LYS A 81 23.15 -40.70 9.44
CA LYS A 81 23.89 -41.84 10.05
C LYS A 81 25.41 -41.66 10.02
N ALA A 82 25.95 -41.16 8.91
CA ALA A 82 27.39 -40.97 8.70
C ALA A 82 28.04 -39.85 9.54
N LYS A 83 27.27 -38.96 10.17
CA LYS A 83 27.76 -37.79 10.92
C LYS A 83 27.35 -37.78 12.39
N ARG A 84 26.81 -38.88 12.92
CA ARG A 84 26.40 -38.96 14.32
C ARG A 84 27.62 -39.07 15.22
N ASN A 85 27.86 -38.07 16.05
CA ASN A 85 28.78 -38.18 17.19
C ASN A 85 28.09 -38.98 18.32
N LYS A 86 28.87 -39.52 19.26
CA LYS A 86 28.35 -40.25 20.44
C LYS A 86 27.52 -39.37 21.42
N MET A 87 27.37 -38.07 21.18
CA MET A 87 26.62 -37.15 22.05
C MET A 87 25.14 -37.04 21.66
N MET A 88 24.27 -36.97 22.69
CA MET A 88 22.80 -36.91 22.61
C MET A 88 22.22 -35.55 22.14
N ASP A 89 23.06 -34.55 21.83
CA ASP A 89 22.66 -33.18 21.45
C ASP A 89 21.82 -33.05 20.16
N HIS A 90 21.48 -34.15 19.51
CA HIS A 90 20.83 -34.17 18.20
C HIS A 90 19.51 -34.96 18.16
N TYR A 91 18.94 -35.30 19.31
CA TYR A 91 17.68 -36.04 19.40
C TYR A 91 16.47 -35.10 19.60
N GLN A 92 15.45 -35.32 18.79
CA GLN A 92 14.17 -34.60 18.80
C GLN A 92 13.08 -35.51 19.35
N ILE A 93 12.16 -34.98 20.14
CA ILE A 93 11.02 -35.76 20.63
C ILE A 93 10.11 -36.08 19.44
N VAL A 94 9.71 -37.35 19.28
CA VAL A 94 8.76 -37.74 18.25
C VAL A 94 7.35 -37.42 18.70
N ILE A 95 6.66 -36.55 17.97
CA ILE A 95 5.32 -36.10 18.31
C ILE A 95 4.29 -37.01 17.61
N PRO A 96 3.40 -37.69 18.36
CA PRO A 96 2.32 -38.48 17.79
C PRO A 96 1.30 -37.59 17.08
N GLU A 97 0.57 -38.15 16.11
CA GLU A 97 -0.33 -37.39 15.24
C GLU A 97 -1.31 -36.49 16.02
N ALA A 98 -1.87 -37.00 17.12
CA ALA A 98 -2.81 -36.28 17.98
C ALA A 98 -2.25 -34.99 18.62
N LEU A 99 -0.93 -34.89 18.80
CA LEU A 99 -0.28 -33.74 19.45
C LEU A 99 0.31 -32.72 18.48
N ILE A 100 0.33 -33.01 17.18
CA ILE A 100 0.91 -32.14 16.16
C ILE A 100 0.28 -30.74 16.22
N ASN A 101 -1.05 -30.64 16.33
CA ASN A 101 -1.72 -29.34 16.37
C ASN A 101 -1.35 -28.52 17.62
N THR A 102 -1.18 -29.17 18.76
CA THR A 102 -0.78 -28.51 20.02
C THR A 102 0.63 -27.94 19.91
N VAL A 103 1.55 -28.72 19.34
CA VAL A 103 2.93 -28.25 19.09
C VAL A 103 2.93 -27.06 18.12
N LEU A 104 2.12 -27.09 17.07
CA LEU A 104 2.03 -25.97 16.12
C LEU A 104 1.52 -24.69 16.80
N LYS A 105 0.50 -24.79 17.66
CA LYS A 105 0.03 -23.65 18.47
C LYS A 105 1.13 -23.05 19.34
N VAL A 106 1.93 -23.89 20.00
CA VAL A 106 3.03 -23.41 20.84
C VAL A 106 4.15 -22.78 20.01
N VAL A 107 4.57 -23.41 18.92
CA VAL A 107 5.72 -22.96 18.12
C VAL A 107 5.38 -21.74 17.23
N HIS A 108 4.10 -21.56 16.86
CA HIS A 108 3.64 -20.47 15.99
C HIS A 108 2.77 -19.41 16.69
N ASP A 109 1.71 -19.80 17.38
CA ASP A 109 0.68 -18.88 17.89
C ASP A 109 1.03 -18.27 19.26
N SER A 110 1.90 -18.92 20.03
CA SER A 110 2.31 -18.39 21.33
C SER A 110 3.05 -17.05 21.18
N PRO A 111 3.09 -16.22 22.24
CA PRO A 111 3.91 -15.00 22.24
C PRO A 111 5.38 -15.24 21.92
N LEU A 112 5.93 -16.40 22.32
CA LEU A 112 7.30 -16.84 22.00
C LEU A 112 7.44 -17.33 20.56
N GLY A 113 6.38 -17.92 20.01
CA GLY A 113 6.27 -18.30 18.60
C GLY A 113 6.20 -17.08 17.67
N GLY A 114 5.55 -16.01 18.14
CA GLY A 114 5.55 -14.68 17.53
C GLY A 114 4.92 -14.61 16.15
N HIS A 115 4.10 -15.60 15.78
CA HIS A 115 3.57 -15.77 14.43
C HIS A 115 4.67 -15.65 13.35
N CYS A 116 5.82 -16.28 13.55
CA CYS A 116 6.94 -16.21 12.61
C CYS A 116 6.60 -16.76 11.20
N GLY A 117 7.47 -16.48 10.22
CA GLY A 117 7.36 -17.06 8.87
C GLY A 117 7.56 -18.57 8.85
N ILE A 118 7.28 -19.21 7.71
CA ILE A 118 7.32 -20.67 7.55
C ILE A 118 8.69 -21.24 7.95
N ASN A 119 9.78 -20.68 7.42
CA ASN A 119 11.14 -21.18 7.66
C ASN A 119 11.50 -21.11 9.14
N ASN A 120 11.34 -19.95 9.78
CA ASN A 120 11.62 -19.78 11.20
C ASN A 120 10.78 -20.71 12.09
N THR A 121 9.49 -20.90 11.74
CA THR A 121 8.61 -21.82 12.50
C THR A 121 9.07 -23.27 12.35
N LEU A 122 9.50 -23.65 11.14
CA LEU A 122 10.00 -24.98 10.83
C LEU A 122 11.36 -25.25 11.48
N ASP A 123 12.27 -24.28 11.47
CA ASP A 123 13.57 -24.39 12.11
C ASP A 123 13.42 -24.53 13.64
N ARG A 124 12.59 -23.69 14.26
CA ARG A 124 12.25 -23.79 15.69
C ARG A 124 11.62 -25.14 16.04
N ALA A 125 10.67 -25.61 15.22
CA ALA A 125 10.06 -26.92 15.44
C ALA A 125 11.11 -28.04 15.38
N LYS A 126 12.05 -27.97 14.43
CA LYS A 126 13.16 -28.92 14.28
C LYS A 126 14.25 -28.79 15.35
N GLU A 127 14.19 -27.85 16.27
CA GLU A 127 15.13 -27.85 17.40
C GLU A 127 14.73 -28.90 18.44
N HIS A 128 13.42 -29.10 18.65
CA HIS A 128 12.92 -29.90 19.77
C HIS A 128 12.03 -31.07 19.33
N PHE A 129 11.41 -31.01 18.16
CA PHE A 129 10.35 -31.92 17.75
C PHE A 129 10.60 -32.56 16.40
N PHE A 130 10.08 -33.77 16.23
CA PHE A 130 10.01 -34.48 14.97
C PHE A 130 8.62 -35.08 14.77
N PHE A 131 8.05 -34.92 13.58
CA PHE A 131 6.92 -35.70 13.13
C PHE A 131 6.97 -35.88 11.61
N PRO A 132 6.37 -36.93 11.04
CA PRO A 132 6.36 -37.13 9.60
C PRO A 132 5.76 -35.92 8.86
N ARG A 133 6.36 -35.53 7.72
CA ARG A 133 5.85 -34.47 6.84
C ARG A 133 5.79 -33.06 7.48
N MET A 134 6.63 -32.74 8.46
CA MET A 134 6.81 -31.37 8.98
C MET A 134 6.92 -30.31 7.87
N GLY A 135 7.68 -30.63 6.80
CA GLY A 135 7.87 -29.75 5.64
C GLY A 135 6.61 -29.50 4.78
N LYS A 136 5.49 -30.19 5.04
CA LYS A 136 4.18 -29.91 4.44
C LYS A 136 3.21 -29.34 5.47
N ILE A 137 3.14 -29.97 6.65
CA ILE A 137 2.19 -29.62 7.71
C ILE A 137 2.44 -28.21 8.27
N ILE A 138 3.71 -27.83 8.51
CA ILE A 138 4.05 -26.51 9.07
C ILE A 138 3.75 -25.39 8.07
N PRO A 139 4.18 -25.45 6.80
CA PRO A 139 3.75 -24.48 5.79
C PRO A 139 2.23 -24.33 5.69
N ASP A 140 1.50 -25.44 5.63
CA ASP A 140 0.03 -25.42 5.56
C ASP A 140 -0.59 -24.75 6.80
N TYR A 141 -0.01 -24.93 7.99
CA TYR A 141 -0.44 -24.27 9.23
C TYR A 141 -0.23 -22.75 9.18
N VAL A 142 0.99 -22.33 8.89
CA VAL A 142 1.38 -20.92 8.90
C VAL A 142 0.65 -20.14 7.81
N GLN A 143 0.42 -20.75 6.63
CA GLN A 143 -0.34 -20.13 5.55
C GLN A 143 -1.83 -19.99 5.87
N SER A 144 -2.42 -20.96 6.58
CA SER A 144 -3.83 -20.93 6.98
C SER A 144 -4.11 -20.11 8.25
N CYS A 145 -3.09 -19.74 9.03
CA CYS A 145 -3.26 -18.90 10.23
C CYS A 145 -3.99 -17.58 9.90
N HIS A 146 -5.20 -17.40 10.43
CA HIS A 146 -6.06 -16.23 10.17
C HIS A 146 -5.36 -14.91 10.53
N LEU A 147 -4.75 -14.83 11.72
CA LEU A 147 -4.03 -13.64 12.19
C LEU A 147 -2.87 -13.26 11.26
N CYS A 148 -2.13 -14.25 10.76
CA CYS A 148 -1.11 -14.02 9.74
C CYS A 148 -1.71 -13.54 8.42
N GLN A 149 -2.82 -14.12 7.97
CA GLN A 149 -3.44 -13.80 6.69
C GLN A 149 -4.00 -12.37 6.64
N ILE A 150 -4.62 -11.89 7.73
CA ILE A 150 -5.19 -10.54 7.83
C ILE A 150 -4.14 -9.44 8.05
N ARG A 151 -2.96 -9.78 8.61
CA ARG A 151 -1.92 -8.80 8.94
C ARG A 151 -0.76 -8.77 7.96
N LYS A 152 -0.29 -9.91 7.46
CA LYS A 152 0.92 -9.98 6.63
C LYS A 152 0.61 -9.70 5.16
N VAL A 153 1.40 -8.79 4.58
CA VAL A 153 1.35 -8.45 3.16
C VAL A 153 2.32 -9.36 2.40
N SER A 154 1.88 -9.89 1.26
CA SER A 154 2.76 -10.62 0.33
C SER A 154 3.69 -9.64 -0.38
N ASN A 155 4.96 -10.03 -0.56
CA ASN A 155 5.90 -9.29 -1.41
C ASN A 155 5.47 -9.31 -2.89
N LYS A 156 4.78 -10.39 -3.30
CA LYS A 156 4.15 -10.49 -4.62
C LYS A 156 2.75 -9.89 -4.54
N LYS A 157 2.63 -8.62 -4.94
CA LYS A 157 1.32 -7.95 -5.03
C LYS A 157 0.53 -8.54 -6.20
N THR A 158 -0.78 -8.63 -6.03
CA THR A 158 -1.69 -8.89 -7.15
C THR A 158 -1.67 -7.67 -8.06
N LYS A 159 -1.32 -7.87 -9.33
CA LYS A 159 -1.41 -6.84 -10.35
C LYS A 159 -1.99 -7.47 -11.59
N GLN A 160 -3.28 -7.23 -11.81
CA GLN A 160 -3.96 -7.60 -13.03
C GLN A 160 -3.48 -6.74 -14.19
N GLU A 161 -3.44 -7.35 -15.38
CA GLU A 161 -3.24 -6.64 -16.64
C GLU A 161 -4.16 -5.43 -16.75
N ILE A 162 -3.63 -4.29 -17.15
CA ILE A 162 -4.41 -3.07 -17.39
C ILE A 162 -4.77 -3.04 -18.87
N VAL A 163 -5.97 -2.55 -19.15
CA VAL A 163 -6.43 -2.19 -20.50
C VAL A 163 -6.59 -0.68 -20.53
N SER A 164 -6.13 -0.05 -21.61
CA SER A 164 -6.30 1.38 -21.84
C SER A 164 -7.78 1.70 -22.04
N PHE A 165 -8.19 2.88 -21.59
CA PHE A 165 -9.54 3.35 -21.84
C PHE A 165 -9.71 3.60 -23.35
N PRO A 166 -10.80 3.10 -23.98
CA PRO A 166 -11.03 3.33 -25.40
C PRO A 166 -11.00 4.82 -25.74
N THR A 167 -10.19 5.21 -26.72
CA THR A 167 -10.17 6.59 -27.20
C THR A 167 -11.56 6.94 -27.75
N PRO A 168 -12.20 8.03 -27.31
CA PRO A 168 -13.44 8.49 -27.91
C PRO A 168 -13.27 8.84 -29.40
N ALA A 169 -14.35 8.89 -30.16
CA ALA A 169 -14.30 9.14 -31.60
C ALA A 169 -14.15 10.63 -31.94
N GLU A 170 -14.64 11.52 -31.06
CA GLU A 170 -14.72 12.96 -31.33
C GLU A 170 -14.54 13.80 -30.05
N PRO A 171 -14.21 15.10 -30.17
CA PRO A 171 -14.19 16.03 -29.04
C PRO A 171 -15.53 16.06 -28.29
N PHE A 172 -15.46 16.21 -26.98
CA PHE A 172 -16.63 16.37 -26.09
C PHE A 172 -17.56 15.17 -25.99
N GLN A 173 -17.14 14.00 -26.47
CA GLN A 173 -17.92 12.77 -26.29
C GLN A 173 -17.89 12.28 -24.84
N VAL A 174 -16.70 12.21 -24.24
CA VAL A 174 -16.48 11.64 -22.91
C VAL A 174 -15.59 12.55 -22.08
N TRP A 175 -16.09 12.99 -20.93
CA TRP A 175 -15.32 13.79 -19.97
C TRP A 175 -15.08 13.02 -18.69
N GLN A 176 -13.85 13.10 -18.21
CA GLN A 176 -13.46 12.55 -16.91
C GLN A 176 -13.35 13.69 -15.90
N MET A 177 -14.08 13.62 -14.78
CA MET A 177 -14.12 14.64 -13.74
C MET A 177 -13.38 14.20 -12.49
N ASP A 178 -12.81 15.16 -11.78
CA ASP A 178 -12.16 14.95 -10.48
C ASP A 178 -12.04 16.28 -9.69
N LEU A 179 -11.76 16.20 -8.40
CA LEU A 179 -11.50 17.34 -7.52
C LEU A 179 -10.07 17.27 -6.97
N CYS A 180 -9.36 18.39 -6.97
CA CYS A 180 -8.06 18.49 -6.30
C CYS A 180 -8.08 19.54 -5.17
N GLY A 181 -7.38 19.20 -4.08
CA GLY A 181 -7.28 20.02 -2.87
C GLY A 181 -7.20 19.17 -1.59
N PRO A 182 -7.25 19.80 -0.40
CA PRO A 182 -7.38 21.24 -0.21
C PRO A 182 -6.08 22.00 -0.55
N TYR A 183 -6.21 23.09 -1.30
CA TYR A 183 -5.18 24.12 -1.49
C TYR A 183 -5.23 25.13 -0.33
N PRO A 184 -4.15 25.93 -0.12
CA PRO A 184 -4.20 27.07 0.80
C PRO A 184 -5.37 27.98 0.46
N LEU A 185 -6.01 28.55 1.49
CA LEU A 185 -7.16 29.44 1.32
C LEU A 185 -6.80 30.61 0.39
N SER A 186 -7.57 30.77 -0.69
CA SER A 186 -7.42 31.88 -1.61
C SER A 186 -8.09 33.15 -1.09
N VAL A 187 -7.82 34.29 -1.74
CA VAL A 187 -8.44 35.59 -1.41
C VAL A 187 -9.97 35.54 -1.56
N ASN A 188 -10.50 34.74 -2.49
CA ASN A 188 -11.94 34.62 -2.72
C ASN A 188 -12.60 33.50 -1.88
N GLY A 189 -11.85 32.90 -0.95
CA GLY A 189 -12.34 31.85 -0.07
C GLY A 189 -12.38 30.45 -0.71
N ASN A 190 -11.64 30.23 -1.80
CA ASN A 190 -11.56 28.93 -2.46
C ASN A 190 -10.44 28.07 -1.87
N THR A 191 -10.70 26.77 -1.73
CA THR A 191 -9.73 25.78 -1.25
C THR A 191 -9.66 24.53 -2.13
N TYR A 192 -10.53 24.40 -3.12
CA TYR A 192 -10.56 23.26 -4.03
C TYR A 192 -10.55 23.73 -5.48
N VAL A 193 -10.22 22.81 -6.39
CA VAL A 193 -10.36 23.02 -7.83
C VAL A 193 -11.10 21.83 -8.43
N PHE A 194 -12.28 22.09 -8.99
CA PHE A 194 -12.96 21.14 -9.86
C PHE A 194 -12.24 21.08 -11.19
N THR A 195 -11.97 19.86 -11.63
CA THR A 195 -11.30 19.61 -12.89
C THR A 195 -12.11 18.62 -13.72
N ALA A 196 -12.06 18.80 -15.03
CA ALA A 196 -12.49 17.78 -15.96
C ALA A 196 -11.52 17.72 -17.12
N VAL A 197 -11.40 16.56 -17.75
CA VAL A 197 -10.55 16.34 -18.92
C VAL A 197 -11.39 15.73 -20.02
N ASP A 198 -11.37 16.37 -21.19
CA ASP A 198 -11.93 15.77 -22.39
C ASP A 198 -11.06 14.60 -22.86
N MET A 199 -11.63 13.41 -22.96
CA MET A 199 -10.85 12.19 -23.19
C MET A 199 -10.31 12.07 -24.62
N PHE A 200 -10.85 12.84 -25.58
CA PHE A 200 -10.32 12.89 -26.94
C PHE A 200 -9.21 13.94 -27.07
N THR A 201 -9.55 15.22 -26.89
CA THR A 201 -8.64 16.37 -27.07
C THR A 201 -7.63 16.54 -25.96
N LYS A 202 -7.86 15.92 -24.78
CA LYS A 202 -7.12 16.14 -23.53
C LYS A 202 -7.24 17.57 -22.99
N LEU A 203 -8.28 18.31 -23.41
CA LEU A 203 -8.58 19.64 -22.89
C LEU A 203 -8.86 19.57 -21.38
N LEU A 204 -8.14 20.39 -20.60
CA LEU A 204 -8.34 20.54 -19.17
C LEU A 204 -9.33 21.68 -18.89
N PHE A 205 -10.39 21.36 -18.16
CA PHE A 205 -11.26 22.30 -17.48
C PHE A 205 -10.80 22.43 -16.03
N ALA A 206 -10.74 23.65 -15.49
CA ALA A 206 -10.35 23.88 -14.10
C ALA A 206 -11.11 25.08 -13.52
N TYR A 207 -11.87 24.86 -12.45
CA TYR A 207 -12.71 25.86 -11.80
C TYR A 207 -12.45 25.88 -10.29
N PRO A 208 -12.16 27.04 -9.67
CA PRO A 208 -11.92 27.12 -8.24
C PRO A 208 -13.23 26.98 -7.46
N LEU A 209 -13.21 26.22 -6.37
CA LEU A 209 -14.36 25.98 -5.49
C LEU A 209 -14.05 26.29 -4.02
N ARG A 210 -15.07 26.76 -3.30
CA ARG A 210 -15.02 27.06 -1.85
C ARG A 210 -14.99 25.81 -1.00
N ASN A 211 -15.73 24.80 -1.41
CA ASN A 211 -15.84 23.52 -0.73
C ASN A 211 -16.08 22.42 -1.78
N LYS A 212 -16.26 21.19 -1.32
CA LYS A 212 -16.57 20.03 -2.16
C LYS A 212 -18.03 19.59 -2.00
N ASP A 213 -18.91 20.51 -1.65
CA ASP A 213 -20.32 20.19 -1.43
C ASP A 213 -20.99 19.88 -2.77
N ALA A 214 -21.98 18.99 -2.73
CA ALA A 214 -22.72 18.50 -3.89
C ALA A 214 -23.25 19.63 -4.80
N ILE A 215 -23.82 20.68 -4.21
CA ILE A 215 -24.39 21.81 -4.95
C ILE A 215 -23.30 22.60 -5.66
N THR A 216 -22.21 22.93 -4.96
CA THR A 216 -21.08 23.70 -5.50
C THR A 216 -20.40 22.97 -6.65
N VAL A 217 -20.27 21.63 -6.56
CA VAL A 217 -19.75 20.80 -7.65
C VAL A 217 -20.75 20.75 -8.82
N CYS A 218 -22.05 20.62 -8.55
CA CYS A 218 -23.08 20.64 -9.59
C CYS A 218 -23.12 21.97 -10.36
N GLU A 219 -22.99 23.11 -9.68
CA GLU A 219 -22.88 24.44 -10.31
C GLU A 219 -21.66 24.54 -11.22
N ALA A 220 -20.52 23.96 -10.82
CA ALA A 220 -19.32 23.92 -11.65
C ALA A 220 -19.51 23.06 -12.91
N ILE A 221 -20.18 21.90 -12.78
CA ILE A 221 -20.55 21.05 -13.91
C ILE A 221 -21.50 21.78 -14.85
N TYR A 222 -22.52 22.44 -14.32
CA TYR A 222 -23.46 23.23 -15.12
C TYR A 222 -22.76 24.37 -15.87
N ARG A 223 -21.87 25.12 -15.18
CA ARG A 223 -21.07 26.17 -15.82
C ARG A 223 -20.21 25.63 -16.95
N MET A 224 -19.59 24.46 -16.76
CA MET A 224 -18.82 23.79 -17.80
C MET A 224 -19.69 23.44 -19.01
N PHE A 225 -20.87 22.83 -18.79
CA PHE A 225 -21.83 22.51 -19.85
C PHE A 225 -22.30 23.74 -20.61
N THR A 226 -22.64 24.84 -19.92
CA THR A 226 -23.09 26.07 -20.59
C THR A 226 -21.99 26.78 -21.36
N THR A 227 -20.71 26.49 -21.07
CA THR A 227 -19.57 27.12 -21.74
C THR A 227 -19.14 26.36 -22.99
N TYR A 228 -19.16 25.02 -22.95
CA TYR A 228 -18.58 24.17 -24.01
C TYR A 228 -19.59 23.27 -24.72
N GLY A 229 -20.84 23.22 -24.25
CA GLY A 229 -21.82 22.21 -24.62
C GLY A 229 -21.84 21.03 -23.65
N VAL A 230 -22.85 20.18 -23.78
CA VAL A 230 -22.99 18.95 -22.99
C VAL A 230 -22.21 17.81 -23.65
N CYS A 231 -21.56 16.97 -22.84
CA CYS A 231 -20.93 15.75 -23.31
C CYS A 231 -21.90 14.57 -23.29
N GLN A 232 -21.59 13.48 -24.00
CA GLN A 232 -22.42 12.27 -23.97
C GLN A 232 -22.26 11.51 -22.64
N THR A 233 -21.02 11.39 -22.15
CA THR A 233 -20.72 10.62 -20.92
C THR A 233 -19.81 11.39 -19.97
N LEU A 234 -20.21 11.45 -18.70
CA LEU A 234 -19.40 11.91 -17.58
C LEU A 234 -18.88 10.74 -16.76
N ILE A 235 -17.56 10.67 -16.56
CA ILE A 235 -16.89 9.66 -15.75
C ILE A 235 -16.32 10.31 -14.49
N SER A 236 -16.60 9.76 -13.31
CA SER A 236 -16.04 10.24 -12.03
C SER A 236 -15.77 9.08 -11.07
N ASP A 237 -15.16 9.34 -9.91
CA ASP A 237 -15.15 8.35 -8.82
C ASP A 237 -16.49 8.34 -8.08
N ARG A 238 -16.59 7.46 -7.07
CA ARG A 238 -17.79 7.34 -6.23
C ARG A 238 -17.80 8.34 -5.08
N GLY A 239 -17.09 9.47 -5.20
CA GLY A 239 -17.13 10.55 -4.22
C GLY A 239 -18.56 11.04 -3.99
N SER A 240 -18.90 11.35 -2.75
CA SER A 240 -20.21 11.91 -2.37
C SER A 240 -20.53 13.22 -3.11
N GLU A 241 -19.48 13.96 -3.47
CA GLU A 241 -19.50 15.14 -4.31
C GLU A 241 -20.09 14.89 -5.70
N PHE A 242 -19.90 13.70 -6.29
CA PHE A 242 -20.40 13.35 -7.63
C PHE A 242 -21.62 12.41 -7.59
N THR A 243 -21.74 11.61 -6.53
CA THR A 243 -22.82 10.64 -6.31
C THR A 243 -24.00 11.24 -5.54
N ASN A 244 -24.46 12.41 -5.95
CA ASN A 244 -25.56 13.12 -5.30
C ASN A 244 -26.78 13.27 -6.24
N LYS A 245 -27.96 13.51 -5.67
CA LYS A 245 -29.21 13.67 -6.43
C LYS A 245 -29.19 14.89 -7.36
N CYS A 246 -28.50 15.96 -6.98
CA CYS A 246 -28.46 17.20 -7.76
C CYS A 246 -27.73 16.99 -9.10
N THR A 247 -26.54 16.39 -9.06
CA THR A 247 -25.77 16.02 -10.26
C THR A 247 -26.51 14.97 -11.09
N ALA A 248 -27.14 13.98 -10.45
CA ALA A 248 -27.90 12.97 -11.16
C ALA A 248 -29.11 13.55 -11.93
N GLU A 249 -29.89 14.45 -11.31
CA GLU A 249 -31.01 15.11 -11.99
C GLU A 249 -30.54 16.09 -13.08
N LEU A 250 -29.42 16.80 -12.86
CA LEU A 250 -28.82 17.65 -13.90
C LEU A 250 -28.42 16.82 -15.14
N CYS A 251 -27.71 15.70 -14.93
CA CYS A 251 -27.33 14.80 -16.03
C CYS A 251 -28.56 14.23 -16.73
N LYS A 252 -29.60 13.84 -15.98
CA LYS A 252 -30.86 13.33 -16.54
C LYS A 252 -31.59 14.37 -17.39
N LEU A 253 -31.66 15.62 -16.93
CA LEU A 253 -32.30 16.71 -17.66
C LEU A 253 -31.58 17.02 -18.99
N LEU A 254 -30.25 16.87 -19.00
CA LEU A 254 -29.39 17.15 -20.15
C LEU A 254 -29.06 15.90 -20.97
N GLU A 255 -29.70 14.77 -20.67
CA GLU A 255 -29.50 13.47 -21.35
C GLU A 255 -28.03 12.99 -21.35
N VAL A 256 -27.29 13.32 -20.29
CA VAL A 256 -25.89 12.93 -20.09
C VAL A 256 -25.81 11.61 -19.32
N THR A 257 -25.04 10.65 -19.83
CA THR A 257 -24.79 9.38 -19.14
C THR A 257 -23.75 9.58 -18.05
N GLN A 258 -24.07 9.23 -16.80
CA GLN A 258 -23.11 9.30 -15.69
C GLN A 258 -22.55 7.90 -15.37
N GLU A 259 -21.23 7.76 -15.50
CA GLU A 259 -20.49 6.54 -15.17
C GLU A 259 -19.56 6.77 -13.98
N PHE A 260 -19.38 5.72 -13.18
CA PHE A 260 -18.54 5.77 -11.99
C PHE A 260 -17.46 4.71 -12.05
N THR A 261 -16.24 5.10 -11.72
CA THR A 261 -15.17 4.15 -11.55
C THR A 261 -15.45 3.22 -10.35
N PRO A 262 -14.97 1.97 -10.39
CA PRO A 262 -15.07 1.07 -9.26
C PRO A 262 -14.47 1.69 -8.01
N ALA A 263 -15.05 1.40 -6.85
CA ALA A 263 -14.56 1.94 -5.60
C ALA A 263 -13.07 1.60 -5.42
N PHE A 264 -12.26 2.62 -5.14
CA PHE A 264 -10.82 2.50 -4.90
C PHE A 264 -10.01 1.99 -6.10
N ALA A 265 -10.48 2.27 -7.33
CA ALA A 265 -9.77 2.06 -8.58
C ALA A 265 -9.29 3.40 -9.18
N HIS A 266 -8.56 4.21 -8.40
CA HIS A 266 -8.06 5.53 -8.84
C HIS A 266 -7.26 5.50 -10.16
N HIS A 267 -6.64 4.36 -10.50
CA HIS A 267 -5.96 4.18 -11.79
C HIS A 267 -6.90 4.37 -13.00
N CYS A 268 -8.22 4.12 -12.85
CA CYS A 268 -9.22 4.37 -13.88
C CYS A 268 -9.41 5.87 -14.17
N LEU A 269 -8.99 6.74 -13.25
CA LEU A 269 -9.03 8.20 -13.41
C LEU A 269 -7.66 8.80 -13.81
N GLY A 270 -6.73 7.99 -14.32
CA GLY A 270 -5.34 8.41 -14.57
C GLY A 270 -5.14 9.55 -15.56
N ALA A 271 -6.16 9.98 -16.32
CA ALA A 271 -6.08 11.19 -17.13
C ALA A 271 -6.13 12.46 -16.24
N CYS A 272 -7.07 12.54 -15.29
CA CYS A 272 -7.14 13.65 -14.34
C CYS A 272 -5.92 13.68 -13.41
N GLU A 273 -5.49 12.54 -12.87
CA GLU A 273 -4.36 12.48 -11.91
C GLU A 273 -3.06 13.07 -12.50
N ARG A 274 -2.75 12.75 -13.76
CA ARG A 274 -1.57 13.30 -14.46
C ARG A 274 -1.69 14.81 -14.67
N GLN A 275 -2.89 15.29 -15.00
CA GLN A 275 -3.14 16.71 -15.17
C GLN A 275 -3.07 17.46 -13.83
N HIS A 276 -3.59 16.90 -12.74
CA HIS A 276 -3.49 17.50 -11.40
C HIS A 276 -2.06 17.70 -10.97
N ARG A 277 -1.21 16.68 -11.17
CA ARG A 277 0.22 16.79 -10.86
C ARG A 277 0.86 17.95 -11.62
N THR A 278 0.63 18.02 -12.93
CA THR A 278 1.18 19.07 -13.79
C THR A 278 0.64 20.45 -13.40
N LEU A 279 -0.66 20.53 -13.09
CA LEU A 279 -1.32 21.75 -12.64
C LEU A 279 -0.71 22.26 -11.33
N ALA A 280 -0.53 21.39 -10.34
CA ALA A 280 0.08 21.72 -9.05
C ALA A 280 1.55 22.15 -9.22
N GLU A 281 2.33 21.43 -10.04
CA GLU A 281 3.72 21.77 -10.34
C GLU A 281 3.82 23.18 -10.97
N ARG A 282 2.98 23.49 -11.96
CA ARG A 282 2.96 24.81 -12.60
C ARG A 282 2.49 25.90 -11.65
N LEU A 283 1.37 25.72 -10.94
CA LEU A 283 0.85 26.68 -9.96
C LEU A 283 1.87 27.01 -8.86
N THR A 284 2.61 26.01 -8.39
CA THR A 284 3.62 26.19 -7.33
C THR A 284 4.66 27.25 -7.72
N THR A 285 5.07 27.32 -8.98
CA THR A 285 6.06 28.31 -9.44
C THR A 285 5.56 29.76 -9.30
N HIS A 286 4.25 29.99 -9.39
CA HIS A 286 3.65 31.30 -9.21
C HIS A 286 3.37 31.60 -7.73
N VAL A 287 2.94 30.59 -6.97
CA VAL A 287 2.72 30.71 -5.52
C VAL A 287 4.02 31.03 -4.78
N LEU A 288 5.14 30.42 -5.18
CA LEU A 288 6.47 30.73 -4.61
C LEU A 288 6.91 32.18 -4.87
N LYS A 289 6.33 32.85 -5.87
CA LYS A 289 6.54 34.28 -6.14
C LYS A 289 5.56 35.18 -5.39
N GLY A 290 4.82 34.63 -4.42
CA GLY A 290 3.86 35.36 -3.58
C GLY A 290 2.50 35.59 -4.23
N LYS A 291 2.20 34.95 -5.36
CA LYS A 291 0.90 35.09 -6.03
C LYS A 291 -0.14 34.11 -5.47
N SER A 292 -1.42 34.53 -5.45
CA SER A 292 -2.55 33.63 -5.17
C SER A 292 -2.68 32.60 -6.29
N TRP A 293 -2.79 31.31 -5.93
CA TRP A 293 -2.96 30.23 -6.90
C TRP A 293 -4.22 30.39 -7.75
N GLU A 294 -5.30 30.93 -7.16
CA GLU A 294 -6.58 31.10 -7.86
C GLU A 294 -6.47 32.09 -9.03
N ASN A 295 -5.74 33.18 -8.83
CA ASN A 295 -5.58 34.23 -9.84
C ASN A 295 -4.81 33.71 -11.06
N GLU A 296 -3.91 32.76 -10.84
CA GLU A 296 -3.05 32.20 -11.90
C GLU A 296 -3.64 30.94 -12.52
N LEU A 297 -4.70 30.36 -11.93
CA LEU A 297 -5.33 29.12 -12.40
C LEU A 297 -5.71 29.17 -13.87
N HIS A 298 -6.35 30.26 -14.31
CA HIS A 298 -6.80 30.41 -15.69
C HIS A 298 -5.62 30.48 -16.67
N SER A 299 -4.56 31.21 -16.31
CA SER A 299 -3.35 31.32 -17.12
C SER A 299 -2.59 30.00 -17.22
N VAL A 300 -2.50 29.25 -16.11
CA VAL A 300 -1.86 27.93 -16.09
C VAL A 300 -2.67 26.92 -16.91
N THR A 301 -3.99 26.89 -16.75
CA THR A 301 -4.88 26.02 -17.55
C THR A 301 -4.78 26.34 -19.04
N PHE A 302 -4.78 27.62 -19.41
CA PHE A 302 -4.54 28.03 -20.81
C PHE A 302 -3.19 27.53 -21.32
N SER A 303 -2.13 27.70 -20.54
CA SER A 303 -0.78 27.22 -20.90
C SER A 303 -0.74 25.69 -21.08
N MET A 304 -1.49 24.94 -20.27
CA MET A 304 -1.59 23.48 -20.41
C MET A 304 -2.37 23.10 -21.68
N ASN A 305 -3.50 23.77 -21.94
CA ASN A 305 -4.33 23.55 -23.12
C ASN A 305 -3.69 24.01 -24.43
N SER A 306 -2.69 24.90 -24.38
CA SER A 306 -1.90 25.34 -25.53
C SER A 306 -0.58 24.57 -25.71
N SER A 307 -0.22 23.70 -24.76
CA SER A 307 1.01 22.89 -24.85
C SER A 307 0.76 21.61 -25.65
N VAL A 308 1.72 21.22 -26.49
CA VAL A 308 1.66 19.93 -27.19
C VAL A 308 1.69 18.79 -26.19
N ASN A 309 0.77 17.83 -26.37
CA ASN A 309 0.75 16.62 -25.56
C ASN A 309 1.48 15.48 -26.28
N ASN A 310 2.56 14.98 -25.68
CA ASN A 310 3.43 13.95 -26.26
C ASN A 310 2.74 12.62 -26.61
N SER A 311 1.55 12.31 -26.06
CA SER A 311 0.84 11.07 -26.43
C SER A 311 0.05 11.20 -27.72
N ILE A 312 -0.28 12.43 -28.14
CA ILE A 312 -1.15 12.70 -29.30
C ILE A 312 -0.53 13.70 -30.28
N ASP A 313 0.63 14.28 -29.98
CA ASP A 313 1.43 15.22 -30.79
C ASP A 313 0.78 16.57 -31.13
N PHE A 314 -0.42 16.84 -30.62
CA PHE A 314 -1.10 18.13 -30.75
C PHE A 314 -1.42 18.73 -29.38
N SER A 315 -1.59 20.06 -29.34
CA SER A 315 -2.18 20.72 -28.18
C SER A 315 -3.72 20.61 -28.20
N PRO A 316 -4.40 20.52 -27.03
CA PRO A 316 -5.86 20.52 -26.98
C PRO A 316 -6.50 21.68 -27.77
N PHE A 317 -5.88 22.86 -27.73
CA PHE A 317 -6.33 24.03 -28.49
C PHE A 317 -6.26 23.80 -30.01
N GLU A 318 -5.20 23.20 -30.54
CA GLU A 318 -5.08 22.88 -31.97
C GLU A 318 -6.11 21.85 -32.42
N ILE A 319 -6.42 20.87 -31.57
CA ILE A 319 -7.39 19.80 -31.90
C ILE A 319 -8.81 20.38 -32.01
N LEU A 320 -9.14 21.37 -31.18
CA LEU A 320 -10.46 22.02 -31.19
C LEU A 320 -10.59 23.07 -32.29
N TYR A 321 -9.58 23.91 -32.48
CA TYR A 321 -9.69 25.10 -33.33
C TYR A 321 -8.93 24.99 -34.66
N GLY A 322 -8.18 23.90 -34.89
CA GLY A 322 -7.39 23.69 -36.10
C GLY A 322 -6.20 24.65 -36.24
N LYS A 323 -5.89 25.43 -35.20
CA LYS A 323 -4.82 26.43 -35.19
C LYS A 323 -4.25 26.60 -33.78
N ARG A 324 -3.03 27.15 -33.69
CA ARG A 324 -2.43 27.52 -32.41
C ARG A 324 -3.08 28.77 -31.83
N PRO A 325 -3.11 28.93 -30.50
CA PRO A 325 -3.58 30.16 -29.89
C PRO A 325 -2.61 31.30 -30.17
N ASN A 326 -3.15 32.51 -30.29
CA ASN A 326 -2.33 33.72 -30.39
C ASN A 326 -1.64 33.95 -29.03
N PHE A 327 -0.31 34.02 -29.04
CA PHE A 327 0.47 34.32 -27.84
C PHE A 327 1.03 35.74 -27.94
N PRO A 328 0.93 36.57 -26.88
CA PRO A 328 1.54 37.89 -26.87
C PRO A 328 3.02 37.83 -27.27
N LEU A 329 3.47 38.80 -28.09
CA LEU A 329 4.86 38.91 -28.58
C LEU A 329 5.30 37.88 -29.63
N ILE A 330 4.46 36.91 -30.00
CA ILE A 330 4.69 36.06 -31.18
C ILE A 330 4.05 36.78 -32.38
N GLN A 331 4.80 37.65 -33.03
CA GLN A 331 4.49 38.11 -34.38
C GLN A 331 4.66 36.90 -35.31
N TYR A 332 3.56 36.24 -35.65
CA TYR A 332 3.55 35.43 -36.86
C TYR A 332 3.77 36.37 -38.05
N ASN A 333 5.02 36.50 -38.49
CA ASN A 333 5.32 36.80 -39.89
C ASN A 333 4.99 35.55 -40.74
N SER A 334 3.77 35.04 -40.63
CA SER A 334 3.21 34.17 -41.67
C SER A 334 2.65 35.11 -42.72
N ALA A 335 3.19 35.01 -43.93
CA ALA A 335 2.80 35.67 -45.18
C ALA A 335 1.59 36.61 -45.08
N SER A 336 1.82 37.87 -45.42
CA SER A 336 0.82 38.91 -45.67
C SER A 336 -0.49 38.35 -46.25
N PHE A 337 -1.55 38.31 -45.43
CA PHE A 337 -2.95 38.00 -45.82
C PHE A 337 -3.56 39.00 -46.82
N LYS A 338 -2.74 39.82 -47.49
CA LYS A 338 -3.22 40.92 -48.36
C LYS A 338 -3.92 40.43 -49.63
N ASP A 339 -3.95 39.13 -49.91
CA ASP A 339 -4.55 38.57 -51.13
C ASP A 339 -5.72 37.58 -50.90
N ILE A 340 -6.40 37.60 -49.73
CA ILE A 340 -7.51 36.66 -49.47
C ILE A 340 -8.86 37.36 -49.36
N PRO A 341 -9.69 37.26 -50.42
CA PRO A 341 -11.11 36.98 -50.31
C PRO A 341 -11.36 35.59 -50.90
N VAL A 342 -11.23 34.56 -50.05
CA VAL A 342 -11.59 33.18 -50.34
C VAL A 342 -12.97 32.98 -49.72
N ASP A 343 -13.96 32.59 -50.51
CA ASP A 343 -15.35 32.37 -50.06
C ASP A 343 -15.37 31.66 -48.69
N MET A 344 -16.24 32.11 -47.77
CA MET A 344 -16.39 31.49 -46.43
C MET A 344 -16.54 29.97 -46.56
N ARG A 345 -17.21 29.50 -47.62
CA ARG A 345 -17.34 28.07 -47.94
C ARG A 345 -15.99 27.38 -48.11
N THR A 346 -15.07 27.95 -48.87
CA THR A 346 -13.75 27.37 -49.12
C THR A 346 -12.91 27.38 -47.85
N TYR A 347 -12.96 28.46 -47.05
CA TYR A 347 -12.32 28.47 -45.73
C TYR A 347 -12.86 27.38 -44.80
N PHE A 348 -14.19 27.22 -44.74
CA PHE A 348 -14.81 26.16 -43.94
C PHE A 348 -14.42 24.76 -44.44
N GLN A 349 -14.33 24.55 -45.75
CA GLN A 349 -13.89 23.27 -46.33
C GLN A 349 -12.43 22.95 -45.96
N GLU A 350 -11.53 23.91 -46.09
CA GLU A 350 -10.12 23.75 -45.71
C GLU A 350 -9.96 23.48 -44.22
N LEU A 351 -10.66 24.25 -43.38
CA LEU A 351 -10.64 24.05 -41.93
C LEU A 351 -11.20 22.67 -41.53
N THR A 352 -12.30 22.26 -42.15
CA THR A 352 -12.92 20.94 -41.90
C THR A 352 -11.98 19.82 -42.31
N CYS A 353 -11.38 19.91 -43.50
CA CYS A 353 -10.39 18.94 -43.98
C CYS A 353 -9.21 18.84 -43.01
N LYS A 354 -8.67 19.99 -42.57
CA LYS A 354 -7.58 20.05 -41.61
C LYS A 354 -7.95 19.44 -40.26
N LEU A 355 -9.13 19.75 -39.72
CA LEU A 355 -9.61 19.18 -38.46
C LEU A 355 -9.78 17.67 -38.57
N ASN A 356 -10.35 17.18 -39.66
CA ASN A 356 -10.49 15.73 -39.92
C ASN A 356 -9.12 15.03 -39.91
N THR A 357 -8.12 15.60 -40.60
CA THR A 357 -6.76 15.05 -40.58
C THR A 357 -6.15 15.07 -39.19
N ILE A 358 -6.31 16.16 -38.43
CA ILE A 358 -5.81 16.24 -37.05
C ILE A 358 -6.50 15.17 -36.18
N HIS A 359 -7.81 15.03 -36.28
CA HIS A 359 -8.60 14.07 -35.48
C HIS A 359 -8.21 12.62 -35.79
N GLU A 360 -7.95 12.30 -37.06
CA GLU A 360 -7.45 10.99 -37.48
C GLU A 360 -6.07 10.69 -36.88
N ILE A 361 -5.12 11.63 -36.96
CA ILE A 361 -3.78 11.46 -36.39
C ILE A 361 -3.86 11.32 -34.86
N VAL A 362 -4.64 12.17 -34.20
CA VAL A 362 -4.84 12.13 -32.74
C VAL A 362 -5.41 10.78 -32.30
N SER A 363 -6.42 10.27 -33.02
CA SER A 363 -7.02 8.96 -32.73
C SER A 363 -5.99 7.84 -32.85
N ASN A 364 -5.25 7.79 -33.96
CA ASN A 364 -4.22 6.79 -34.21
C ASN A 364 -3.09 6.85 -33.16
N ASN A 365 -2.62 8.05 -32.82
CA ASN A 365 -1.58 8.26 -31.82
C ASN A 365 -2.05 7.87 -30.41
N ALA A 366 -3.29 8.21 -30.04
CA ALA A 366 -3.88 7.85 -28.77
C ALA A 366 -3.99 6.33 -28.61
N ILE A 367 -4.43 5.61 -29.66
CA ILE A 367 -4.49 4.15 -29.69
C ILE A 367 -3.08 3.55 -29.53
N ALA A 368 -2.12 4.00 -30.34
CA ALA A 368 -0.74 3.50 -30.27
C ALA A 368 -0.09 3.75 -28.90
N SER A 369 -0.29 4.94 -28.32
CA SER A 369 0.20 5.29 -26.98
C SER A 369 -0.47 4.44 -25.90
N GLY A 370 -1.78 4.17 -26.02
CA GLY A 370 -2.52 3.26 -25.15
C GLY A 370 -1.94 1.84 -25.15
N LEU A 371 -1.71 1.27 -26.33
CA LEU A 371 -1.13 -0.07 -26.49
C LEU A 371 0.29 -0.17 -25.91
N GLN A 372 1.14 0.83 -26.15
CA GLN A 372 2.50 0.87 -25.58
C GLN A 372 2.48 0.95 -24.04
N MET A 373 1.54 1.71 -23.49
CA MET A 373 1.35 1.81 -22.04
C MET A 373 0.89 0.47 -21.45
N GLU A 374 -0.09 -0.18 -22.09
CA GLU A 374 -0.56 -1.52 -21.69
C GLU A 374 0.60 -2.52 -21.67
N GLU A 375 1.36 -2.63 -22.77
CA GLU A 375 2.48 -3.56 -22.87
C GLU A 375 3.48 -3.34 -21.72
N LYS A 376 3.91 -2.09 -21.51
CA LYS A 376 4.88 -1.74 -20.47
C LYS A 376 4.38 -2.01 -19.05
N GLU A 377 3.13 -1.69 -18.77
CA GLU A 377 2.54 -1.92 -17.45
C GLU A 377 2.26 -3.40 -17.20
N ASN A 378 1.94 -4.15 -18.26
CA ASN A 378 1.60 -5.56 -18.21
C ASN A 378 2.83 -6.47 -18.04
N LEU A 379 4.05 -5.99 -18.33
CA LEU A 379 5.31 -6.70 -18.00
C LEU A 379 5.48 -6.98 -16.49
N LYS A 380 4.83 -6.20 -15.63
CA LYS A 380 4.95 -6.29 -14.16
C LYS A 380 3.74 -6.99 -13.52
N THR A 381 2.92 -7.68 -14.30
CA THR A 381 1.69 -8.29 -13.80
C THR A 381 1.98 -9.54 -13.00
N ASN A 382 1.05 -9.82 -12.10
CA ASN A 382 0.98 -11.04 -11.34
C ASN A 382 -0.51 -11.33 -11.20
N ASN A 383 -1.06 -11.88 -12.29
CA ASN A 383 -2.49 -12.10 -12.45
C ASN A 383 -2.98 -13.11 -11.42
N LEU A 384 -4.04 -12.72 -10.71
CA LEU A 384 -4.72 -13.62 -9.78
C LEU A 384 -5.85 -14.30 -10.53
N LYS A 385 -5.75 -15.62 -10.71
CA LYS A 385 -6.85 -16.41 -11.28
C LYS A 385 -7.80 -16.79 -10.14
N LEU A 386 -9.03 -16.31 -10.22
CA LEU A 386 -10.09 -16.60 -9.25
C LEU A 386 -11.25 -17.28 -9.95
N SER A 387 -11.88 -18.21 -9.25
CA SER A 387 -13.08 -18.92 -9.66
C SER A 387 -14.24 -18.60 -8.72
N ILE A 388 -15.46 -18.76 -9.21
CA ILE A 388 -16.65 -18.65 -8.35
C ILE A 388 -16.56 -19.73 -7.24
N GLY A 389 -16.77 -19.32 -5.99
CA GLY A 389 -16.62 -20.18 -4.81
C GLY A 389 -15.28 -20.05 -4.08
N ASP A 390 -14.27 -19.40 -4.67
CA ASP A 390 -12.98 -19.18 -3.99
C ASP A 390 -13.14 -18.23 -2.79
N TYR A 391 -12.36 -18.47 -1.74
CA TYR A 391 -12.29 -17.60 -0.58
C TYR A 391 -11.14 -16.58 -0.74
N VAL A 392 -11.43 -15.32 -0.45
CA VAL A 392 -10.49 -14.21 -0.61
C VAL A 392 -10.56 -13.23 0.56
N TYR A 393 -9.44 -12.58 0.85
CA TYR A 393 -9.36 -11.46 1.77
C TYR A 393 -9.33 -10.13 1.01
N LEU A 394 -10.05 -9.13 1.52
CA LEU A 394 -10.14 -7.78 0.96
C LEU A 394 -9.19 -6.82 1.69
N GLN A 395 -8.32 -6.13 0.95
CA GLN A 395 -7.45 -5.11 1.53
C GLN A 395 -8.23 -3.86 1.96
N ARG A 396 -8.09 -3.49 3.24
CA ARG A 396 -8.64 -2.25 3.81
C ARG A 396 -7.66 -1.08 3.66
N GLU A 397 -8.22 0.12 3.57
CA GLU A 397 -7.44 1.34 3.69
C GLU A 397 -7.24 1.71 5.16
N PRO A 398 -6.11 2.35 5.50
CA PRO A 398 -5.90 2.86 6.85
C PRO A 398 -6.95 3.90 7.19
N THR A 399 -7.71 3.68 8.27
CA THR A 399 -8.69 4.63 8.80
C THR A 399 -8.24 5.12 10.19
N GLY A 400 -8.34 6.43 10.42
CA GLY A 400 -8.13 7.06 11.73
C GLY A 400 -6.72 7.64 12.01
N VAL A 401 -6.64 8.36 13.14
CA VAL A 401 -5.42 9.03 13.64
C VAL A 401 -4.51 7.98 14.29
N GLY A 402 -3.60 7.40 13.51
CA GLY A 402 -2.71 6.31 13.96
C GLY A 402 -2.16 5.43 12.84
N GLY A 403 -2.75 5.52 11.64
CA GLY A 403 -2.32 4.78 10.44
C GLY A 403 -2.47 3.26 10.59
N ARG A 404 -1.62 2.48 9.91
CA ARG A 404 -1.72 1.01 9.84
C ARG A 404 -1.17 0.25 11.06
N LYS A 405 -0.77 0.93 12.14
CA LYS A 405 -0.14 0.26 13.30
C LYS A 405 -1.21 -0.54 14.06
N PHE A 406 -0.90 -1.81 14.38
CA PHE A 406 -1.77 -2.75 15.10
C PHE A 406 -3.15 -3.08 14.47
N GLN A 407 -3.53 -2.48 13.34
CA GLN A 407 -4.77 -2.79 12.63
C GLN A 407 -4.64 -3.94 11.62
N PRO A 408 -5.66 -4.77 11.40
CA PRO A 408 -5.65 -5.72 10.29
C PRO A 408 -5.58 -4.98 8.94
N ILE A 409 -4.74 -5.47 8.03
CA ILE A 409 -4.59 -4.90 6.69
C ILE A 409 -5.66 -5.46 5.75
N PHE A 410 -6.07 -6.70 5.98
CA PHE A 410 -7.10 -7.36 5.21
C PHE A 410 -8.30 -7.76 6.05
N ASP A 411 -9.42 -7.94 5.37
CA ASP A 411 -10.72 -8.26 5.90
C ASP A 411 -11.32 -9.49 5.22
N GLY A 412 -12.23 -10.19 5.91
CA GLY A 412 -12.83 -11.44 5.45
C GLY A 412 -12.44 -12.63 6.34
N PRO A 413 -12.48 -13.86 5.83
CA PRO A 413 -12.55 -14.24 4.41
C PRO A 413 -13.94 -14.04 3.79
N TYR A 414 -13.97 -13.61 2.52
CA TYR A 414 -15.15 -13.46 1.67
C TYR A 414 -15.19 -14.55 0.60
N VAL A 415 -16.37 -14.88 0.09
CA VAL A 415 -16.57 -15.84 -1.02
C VAL A 415 -16.82 -15.10 -2.32
N VAL A 416 -16.15 -15.51 -3.40
CA VAL A 416 -16.40 -15.00 -4.76
C VAL A 416 -17.75 -15.53 -5.26
N ILE A 417 -18.70 -14.64 -5.53
CA ILE A 417 -20.03 -15.01 -6.06
C ILE A 417 -20.06 -14.89 -7.58
N ASN A 418 -19.47 -13.81 -8.10
CA ASN A 418 -19.56 -13.45 -9.51
C ASN A 418 -18.33 -12.64 -9.91
N ILE A 419 -17.88 -12.82 -11.15
CA ILE A 419 -16.76 -12.15 -11.78
C ILE A 419 -17.30 -11.39 -13.00
N PRO A 420 -17.86 -10.18 -12.83
CA PRO A 420 -18.38 -9.38 -13.94
C PRO A 420 -17.35 -9.08 -15.03
N SER A 421 -16.07 -8.87 -14.65
CA SER A 421 -14.98 -8.63 -15.58
C SER A 421 -13.66 -9.16 -15.01
N SER A 422 -12.61 -9.19 -15.82
CA SER A 422 -11.26 -9.61 -15.38
C SER A 422 -10.69 -8.75 -14.24
N HIS A 423 -11.22 -7.53 -14.03
CA HIS A 423 -10.80 -6.60 -12.99
C HIS A 423 -11.74 -6.53 -11.81
N LEU A 424 -13.03 -6.81 -12.01
CA LEU A 424 -14.09 -6.57 -11.02
C LEU A 424 -14.73 -7.85 -10.52
N ILE A 425 -14.85 -7.95 -9.20
CA ILE A 425 -15.32 -9.17 -8.52
C ILE A 425 -16.37 -8.78 -7.48
N LYS A 426 -17.47 -9.54 -7.44
CA LYS A 426 -18.50 -9.42 -6.40
C LYS A 426 -18.29 -10.45 -5.30
N LEU A 427 -18.26 -9.97 -4.06
CA LEU A 427 -17.94 -10.75 -2.87
C LEU A 427 -19.17 -10.92 -1.96
N ARG A 428 -19.25 -12.08 -1.29
CA ARG A 428 -20.17 -12.34 -0.18
C ARG A 428 -19.41 -12.50 1.10
N ASP A 429 -19.94 -11.93 2.18
CA ASP A 429 -19.53 -12.37 3.52
C ASP A 429 -20.20 -13.73 3.80
N PRO A 430 -19.46 -14.79 4.16
CA PRO A 430 -20.04 -16.07 4.54
C PRO A 430 -20.72 -16.02 5.92
N THR A 431 -20.33 -15.11 6.81
CA THR A 431 -20.89 -14.97 8.17
C THR A 431 -22.09 -14.04 8.23
N ARG A 432 -22.04 -12.95 7.45
CA ARG A 432 -23.14 -11.98 7.38
C ARG A 432 -23.90 -12.21 6.08
N LYS A 433 -25.22 -12.34 6.12
CA LYS A 433 -26.08 -12.38 4.91
C LYS A 433 -26.05 -11.06 4.10
N ARG A 434 -25.17 -10.11 4.42
CA ARG A 434 -25.04 -8.84 3.71
C ARG A 434 -24.11 -9.04 2.51
N LYS A 435 -24.65 -8.85 1.31
CA LYS A 435 -23.83 -8.69 0.10
C LYS A 435 -23.00 -7.42 0.27
N LEU A 436 -21.69 -7.46 -0.01
CA LEU A 436 -20.98 -6.24 -0.38
C LEU A 436 -21.65 -5.77 -1.67
N SER A 437 -22.35 -4.62 -1.63
CA SER A 437 -23.18 -4.16 -2.75
C SER A 437 -22.35 -3.89 -4.00
N ASP A 438 -21.11 -3.44 -3.79
CA ASP A 438 -20.29 -2.86 -4.84
C ASP A 438 -19.19 -3.85 -5.28
N PRO A 439 -18.97 -4.00 -6.60
CA PRO A 439 -17.87 -4.80 -7.11
C PRO A 439 -16.53 -4.21 -6.70
N VAL A 440 -15.58 -5.09 -6.36
CA VAL A 440 -14.24 -4.71 -5.90
C VAL A 440 -13.20 -5.07 -6.94
N HIS A 441 -12.19 -4.22 -7.07
CA HIS A 441 -11.06 -4.47 -7.95
C HIS A 441 -10.15 -5.62 -7.46
N ILE A 442 -9.79 -6.55 -8.35
CA ILE A 442 -9.01 -7.76 -8.05
C ILE A 442 -7.64 -7.49 -7.41
N ASN A 443 -6.98 -6.38 -7.74
CA ASN A 443 -5.70 -5.97 -7.11
C ASN A 443 -5.78 -5.79 -5.59
N ARG A 444 -6.99 -5.59 -5.04
CA ARG A 444 -7.23 -5.48 -3.59
C ARG A 444 -7.48 -6.82 -2.92
N LEU A 445 -7.49 -7.91 -3.69
CA LEU A 445 -7.81 -9.24 -3.21
C LEU A 445 -6.56 -10.09 -3.05
N LYS A 446 -6.64 -10.98 -2.07
CA LYS A 446 -5.64 -12.02 -1.78
C LYS A 446 -6.40 -13.34 -1.56
N ILE A 447 -5.93 -14.43 -2.15
CA ILE A 447 -6.52 -15.76 -1.92
C ILE A 447 -6.39 -16.12 -0.43
N ALA A 448 -7.48 -16.62 0.15
CA ALA A 448 -7.51 -17.15 1.49
C ALA A 448 -7.09 -18.63 1.48
N HIS A 449 -6.13 -18.98 2.32
CA HIS A 449 -5.78 -20.37 2.59
C HIS A 449 -6.64 -20.85 3.78
N ILE A 450 -7.60 -21.72 3.50
CA ILE A 450 -8.50 -22.29 4.52
C ILE A 450 -8.11 -23.75 4.76
N ARG A 451 -8.00 -24.13 6.03
CA ARG A 451 -7.73 -25.50 6.47
C ARG A 451 -9.06 -26.20 6.79
N ALA A 452 -9.20 -27.46 6.35
CA ALA A 452 -10.32 -28.32 6.75
C ALA A 452 -10.13 -28.89 8.17
N PRO A 453 -11.20 -29.19 8.93
CA PRO A 453 -12.60 -29.15 8.54
C PRO A 453 -13.31 -27.88 9.04
N ASP A 454 -14.15 -27.33 8.16
CA ASP A 454 -15.09 -26.21 8.35
C ASP A 454 -14.52 -24.77 8.47
N PRO A 455 -14.87 -23.85 7.54
CA PRO A 455 -14.57 -22.41 7.65
C PRO A 455 -15.06 -21.75 8.96
N ALA A 456 -16.04 -22.33 9.67
CA ALA A 456 -16.55 -21.79 10.94
C ALA A 456 -15.46 -21.63 12.02
N HIS A 457 -14.47 -22.51 12.07
CA HIS A 457 -13.37 -22.41 13.04
C HIS A 457 -12.36 -21.29 12.76
N CYS A 458 -12.31 -20.80 11.51
CA CYS A 458 -11.48 -19.65 11.13
C CYS A 458 -12.16 -18.31 11.38
N LEU A 459 -13.47 -18.32 11.71
CA LEU A 459 -14.35 -17.16 11.81
C LEU A 459 -14.73 -16.81 13.26
N ALA A 460 -14.32 -17.63 14.23
CA ALA A 460 -14.58 -17.35 15.64
C ALA A 460 -13.61 -16.26 16.16
N PRO A 461 -14.11 -15.10 16.63
CA PRO A 461 -13.28 -14.20 17.43
C PRO A 461 -12.87 -14.95 18.70
N ALA A 462 -11.60 -14.81 19.10
CA ALA A 462 -11.17 -15.23 20.42
C ALA A 462 -12.03 -14.49 21.44
N HIS A 463 -12.96 -15.21 22.08
CA HIS A 463 -13.69 -14.71 23.24
C HIS A 463 -12.66 -14.40 24.33
N ILE A 464 -12.40 -13.12 24.53
CA ILE A 464 -11.90 -12.62 25.81
C ILE A 464 -13.15 -12.51 26.66
N GLU A 465 -13.42 -13.55 27.46
CA GLU A 465 -14.41 -13.48 28.52
C GLU A 465 -13.89 -12.49 29.58
N SER A 466 -14.41 -11.26 29.54
CA SER A 466 -14.50 -10.40 30.71
C SER A 466 -15.91 -10.53 31.27
N ASN A 467 -16.03 -11.26 32.37
CA ASN A 467 -17.21 -11.31 33.20
C ASN A 467 -17.54 -9.89 33.70
N GLU A 468 -18.68 -9.34 33.29
CA GLU A 468 -19.48 -8.48 34.16
C GLU A 468 -20.96 -8.85 33.98
N SER A 469 -21.58 -9.04 35.13
CA SER A 469 -22.89 -9.62 35.41
C SER A 469 -24.05 -8.71 35.03
N ASP A 470 -25.08 -9.34 34.47
CA ASP A 470 -26.52 -9.15 34.68
C ASP A 470 -26.99 -7.88 35.40
N GLU A 471 -27.74 -7.04 34.68
CA GLU A 471 -29.09 -6.62 35.12
C GLU A 471 -30.02 -6.58 33.89
N ASN A 472 -31.18 -7.18 34.07
CA ASN A 472 -32.20 -7.52 33.07
C ASN A 472 -33.31 -6.45 33.03
N GLU A 473 -34.01 -6.46 31.87
CA GLU A 473 -35.41 -6.03 31.67
C GLU A 473 -35.68 -4.51 31.63
N THR A 474 -36.50 -3.92 30.75
CA THR A 474 -37.60 -4.43 29.90
C THR A 474 -37.90 -3.47 28.74
N LEU A 475 -38.62 -4.00 27.75
CA LEU A 475 -39.07 -3.42 26.49
C LEU A 475 -40.48 -2.77 26.63
N SER A 476 -40.71 -1.57 26.07
CA SER A 476 -41.99 -1.08 25.51
C SER A 476 -41.72 0.27 24.80
N SER A 477 -41.87 0.44 23.48
CA SER A 477 -43.07 0.53 22.62
C SER A 477 -44.00 1.72 22.90
N ASP A 478 -44.17 2.52 21.85
CA ASP A 478 -45.29 3.40 21.48
C ASP A 478 -45.24 4.92 21.74
N LYS A 479 -45.07 5.62 20.60
CA LYS A 479 -45.93 6.66 19.99
C LYS A 479 -46.39 7.91 20.77
N ASN A 480 -46.10 9.03 20.11
CA ASN A 480 -46.98 10.17 19.77
C ASN A 480 -47.41 11.20 20.84
N ASP A 481 -47.01 12.44 20.55
CA ASP A 481 -47.85 13.65 20.39
C ASP A 481 -47.34 14.90 21.14
N ASP A 482 -47.02 15.90 20.32
CA ASP A 482 -47.19 17.36 20.43
C ASP A 482 -47.32 18.04 21.80
N ILE A 483 -46.55 19.12 22.00
CA ILE A 483 -47.06 20.49 22.22
C ILE A 483 -45.89 21.50 22.30
N GLU A 484 -46.06 22.61 21.59
CA GLU A 484 -45.20 23.78 21.44
C GLU A 484 -45.20 24.77 22.65
N ASN A 485 -44.13 25.59 22.68
CA ASN A 485 -43.98 26.98 23.20
C ASN A 485 -43.74 27.19 24.73
N GLN A 486 -42.50 27.45 25.17
CA GLN A 486 -41.75 28.75 25.27
C GLN A 486 -41.86 29.40 26.68
N PRO A 487 -41.01 30.36 27.12
CA PRO A 487 -39.53 30.50 27.06
C PRO A 487 -38.93 30.97 28.43
N SER A 488 -37.65 31.40 28.45
CA SER A 488 -36.92 32.17 29.51
C SER A 488 -36.32 31.35 30.67
N ASP A 489 -35.17 31.65 31.29
CA ASP A 489 -34.05 32.58 31.07
C ASP A 489 -32.88 32.12 31.97
N SER A 490 -31.67 32.55 31.62
CA SER A 490 -30.49 32.76 32.50
C SER A 490 -29.66 31.59 33.11
N THR A 491 -28.36 31.68 32.77
CA THR A 491 -27.13 31.45 33.59
C THR A 491 -26.79 30.04 34.08
N ASP A 492 -25.73 29.42 33.51
CA ASP A 492 -24.40 29.47 34.13
C ASP A 492 -23.26 28.80 33.33
N SER A 493 -22.12 29.49 33.36
CA SER A 493 -20.72 29.06 33.16
C SER A 493 -20.40 27.75 32.42
N VAL A 494 -19.99 27.85 31.14
CA VAL A 494 -19.19 26.81 30.47
C VAL A 494 -17.71 27.06 30.77
N GLN A 495 -17.10 26.19 31.59
CA GLN A 495 -15.64 26.11 31.69
C GLN A 495 -15.03 25.63 30.35
N PRO A 496 -13.91 26.20 29.90
CA PRO A 496 -13.25 25.74 28.69
C PRO A 496 -12.64 24.34 28.91
N PRO A 497 -12.67 23.45 27.90
CA PRO A 497 -12.05 22.13 28.03
C PRO A 497 -10.54 22.28 28.23
N VAL A 498 -10.09 21.76 29.37
CA VAL A 498 -8.70 21.65 29.81
C VAL A 498 -7.83 21.07 28.69
N ARG A 499 -6.85 21.84 28.22
CA ARG A 499 -5.80 21.41 27.28
C ARG A 499 -5.07 20.19 27.84
N ARG A 500 -5.29 19.02 27.25
CA ARG A 500 -4.41 17.86 27.46
C ARG A 500 -3.14 18.03 26.62
N SER A 501 -2.03 18.23 27.34
CA SER A 501 -0.66 17.81 27.01
C SER A 501 0.01 18.42 25.77
N THR A 502 0.78 19.48 25.98
CA THR A 502 1.88 19.93 25.10
C THR A 502 3.06 18.96 25.16
N ARG A 503 2.90 17.75 24.60
CA ARG A 503 4.05 16.84 24.38
C ARG A 503 4.63 17.16 23.01
N ILE A 504 5.67 17.97 22.98
CA ILE A 504 6.51 18.16 21.80
C ILE A 504 7.21 16.82 21.54
N VAL A 505 6.73 16.08 20.54
CA VAL A 505 7.38 14.87 20.06
C VAL A 505 8.54 15.31 19.16
N ASN A 506 9.75 15.34 19.70
CA ASN A 506 10.95 15.46 18.87
C ASN A 506 11.02 14.23 17.95
N LYS A 507 10.90 14.45 16.64
CA LYS A 507 11.14 13.41 15.64
C LYS A 507 12.57 12.88 15.81
N PRO A 508 12.83 11.57 15.71
CA PRO A 508 14.19 11.06 15.67
C PRO A 508 14.89 11.62 14.43
N LEU A 509 15.97 12.39 14.64
CA LEU A 509 16.85 12.90 13.60
C LEU A 509 17.40 11.73 12.77
N ARG A 510 16.91 11.58 11.54
CA ARG A 510 17.55 10.72 10.53
C ARG A 510 18.80 11.45 10.04
N PHE A 511 19.95 10.78 10.08
CA PHE A 511 21.28 11.32 9.81
C PHE A 511 21.55 11.73 8.34
N ARG A 512 20.53 12.09 7.54
CA ARG A 512 20.72 12.31 6.10
C ARG A 512 20.09 13.54 5.45
N ASP A 513 19.20 14.26 6.12
CA ASP A 513 18.61 15.46 5.55
C ASP A 513 18.87 16.61 6.52
N ASP A 514 19.74 17.55 6.14
CA ASP A 514 19.84 18.95 6.63
C ASP A 514 21.24 19.55 6.37
N ASN A 515 21.70 19.53 5.11
CA ASN A 515 22.81 20.38 4.66
C ASN A 515 22.40 21.06 3.35
N PHE A 516 21.41 21.95 3.41
CA PHE A 516 21.25 23.00 2.43
C PHE A 516 21.50 24.32 3.15
N VAL A 517 22.65 24.94 2.86
CA VAL A 517 22.80 26.38 3.08
C VAL A 517 21.84 27.02 2.08
N SER A 518 20.87 27.77 2.61
CA SER A 518 19.94 28.59 1.85
C SER A 518 20.72 29.57 0.96
N ALA A 519 20.25 29.80 -0.26
CA ALA A 519 20.87 30.73 -1.21
C ALA A 519 20.89 32.20 -0.72
N ASN A 520 20.25 32.52 0.41
CA ASN A 520 20.16 33.87 0.96
C ASN A 520 21.24 34.22 1.99
N ASP A 521 22.18 33.33 2.32
CA ASP A 521 23.27 33.62 3.28
C ASP A 521 24.55 34.15 2.60
N ILE A 522 24.46 34.58 1.34
CA ILE A 522 25.59 35.12 0.57
C ILE A 522 25.44 36.63 0.51
N GLU A 523 25.69 37.32 1.62
CA GLU A 523 26.12 38.72 1.57
C GLU A 523 26.78 39.10 2.90
N SER A 524 27.92 39.79 2.81
CA SER A 524 28.82 40.26 3.88
C SER A 524 29.81 39.25 4.50
N SER A 525 30.94 39.04 3.83
CA SER A 525 32.25 39.05 4.50
C SER A 525 33.37 39.16 3.45
N THR A 526 33.99 40.33 3.43
CA THR A 526 35.23 40.60 2.72
C THR A 526 36.40 40.05 3.53
N ASP A 527 36.74 38.78 3.32
CA ASP A 527 38.00 38.22 3.85
C ASP A 527 38.71 37.41 2.77
N ALA A 528 39.85 37.93 2.31
CA ALA A 528 40.63 37.45 1.16
C ALA A 528 41.32 36.08 1.38
N LYS A 529 40.83 35.26 2.32
CA LYS A 529 41.30 33.89 2.59
C LYS A 529 40.16 32.86 2.71
N SER A 530 38.89 33.22 2.47
CA SER A 530 37.77 32.30 2.70
C SER A 530 37.47 31.41 1.48
N GLU A 531 38.12 30.25 1.37
CA GLU A 531 37.59 29.16 0.55
C GLU A 531 36.25 28.69 1.15
N LYS A 532 35.17 28.74 0.36
CA LYS A 532 33.82 28.37 0.81
C LYS A 532 33.73 26.85 0.96
N VAL A 533 33.85 26.37 2.20
CA VAL A 533 33.65 24.95 2.53
C VAL A 533 32.16 24.60 2.48
N LYS A 534 31.79 23.63 1.65
CA LYS A 534 30.42 23.10 1.54
C LYS A 534 30.13 22.07 2.63
N ARG A 535 31.08 21.16 2.89
CA ARG A 535 30.92 20.06 3.85
C ARG A 535 32.25 19.47 4.29
N ILE A 536 32.37 19.10 5.56
CA ILE A 536 33.45 18.24 6.08
C ILE A 536 32.94 16.80 6.12
N LEU A 537 33.62 15.89 5.43
CA LEU A 537 33.16 14.52 5.19
C LEU A 537 33.73 13.53 6.20
N ALA A 538 34.98 13.72 6.62
CA ALA A 538 35.71 12.80 7.49
C ALA A 538 36.86 13.52 8.21
N LYS A 539 37.37 12.94 9.30
CA LYS A 539 38.67 13.30 9.87
C LYS A 539 39.57 12.08 9.97
N LYS A 540 40.88 12.27 9.84
CA LYS A 540 41.91 11.22 10.01
C LYS A 540 42.98 11.71 10.97
N LYS A 541 43.47 10.83 11.85
CA LYS A 541 44.53 11.14 12.80
C LYS A 541 45.88 11.07 12.10
N THR A 542 46.65 12.14 12.18
CA THR A 542 48.07 12.17 11.82
C THR A 542 48.92 12.10 13.10
N GLY A 543 50.13 11.55 13.02
CA GLY A 543 51.01 11.38 14.18
C GLY A 543 51.17 12.67 15.00
N ASN A 544 51.34 12.52 16.33
CA ASN A 544 51.33 13.59 17.35
C ASN A 544 50.04 14.41 17.44
N GLN A 545 48.93 13.75 17.85
CA GLN A 545 47.65 14.38 18.24
C GLN A 545 47.00 15.33 17.22
N SER A 546 47.48 15.37 15.97
CA SER A 546 46.97 16.23 14.92
C SER A 546 45.90 15.52 14.07
N PHE A 547 44.95 16.27 13.53
CA PHE A 547 43.91 15.75 12.64
C PHE A 547 43.97 16.44 11.28
N LEU A 548 43.80 15.65 10.23
CA LEU A 548 43.43 16.12 8.89
C LEU A 548 41.93 15.95 8.69
N TYR A 549 41.31 16.89 7.98
CA TYR A 549 39.88 16.91 7.69
C TYR A 549 39.66 16.83 6.18
N LEU A 550 38.77 15.95 5.73
CA LEU A 550 38.43 15.82 4.31
C LEU A 550 37.29 16.79 3.99
N VAL A 551 37.57 17.78 3.15
CA VAL A 551 36.72 18.95 2.92
C VAL A 551 36.25 18.99 1.47
N GLN A 552 34.95 19.19 1.27
CA GLN A 552 34.35 19.47 -0.03
C GLN A 552 34.07 20.96 -0.16
N LEU A 553 34.55 21.58 -1.23
CA LEU A 553 34.33 23.00 -1.52
C LEU A 553 32.96 23.25 -2.19
N VAL A 554 32.44 24.46 -2.04
CA VAL A 554 31.19 24.90 -2.67
C VAL A 554 31.38 24.95 -4.18
N GLY A 555 30.57 24.18 -4.92
CA GLY A 555 30.62 24.09 -6.38
C GLY A 555 31.29 22.82 -6.92
N GLU A 556 32.03 22.07 -6.08
CA GLU A 556 32.74 20.88 -6.53
C GLU A 556 32.01 19.57 -6.17
N PRO A 557 32.11 18.52 -7.01
CA PRO A 557 31.61 17.18 -6.69
C PRO A 557 32.37 16.57 -5.51
N SER A 558 31.73 15.66 -4.76
CA SER A 558 32.31 15.06 -3.54
C SER A 558 33.57 14.22 -3.80
N GLN A 559 33.82 13.84 -5.05
CA GLN A 559 35.01 13.12 -5.48
C GLN A 559 36.28 13.98 -5.44
N ASN A 560 36.15 15.31 -5.50
CA ASN A 560 37.27 16.26 -5.47
C ASN A 560 37.61 16.74 -4.05
N ALA A 561 37.07 16.09 -3.00
CA ALA A 561 37.33 16.50 -1.64
C ALA A 561 38.82 16.36 -1.27
N GLN A 562 39.36 17.37 -0.57
CA GLN A 562 40.79 17.44 -0.24
C GLN A 562 41.01 17.37 1.27
N TRP A 563 42.13 16.76 1.68
CA TRP A 563 42.56 16.75 3.08
C TRP A 563 43.21 18.07 3.47
N ARG A 564 42.75 18.68 4.57
CA ARG A 564 43.23 19.98 5.07
C ARG A 564 43.51 19.92 6.57
N THR A 565 44.45 20.73 7.03
CA THR A 565 44.73 20.91 8.46
C THR A 565 43.72 21.88 9.09
N LEU A 566 43.57 21.85 10.41
CA LEU A 566 42.66 22.76 11.14
C LEU A 566 42.94 24.24 10.81
N SER A 567 44.21 24.62 10.69
CA SER A 567 44.65 25.99 10.36
C SER A 567 44.25 26.48 8.97
N GLN A 568 43.88 25.57 8.06
CA GLN A 568 43.47 25.88 6.70
C GLN A 568 41.95 26.01 6.56
N LEU A 569 41.18 25.75 7.63
CA LEU A 569 39.73 25.88 7.63
C LEU A 569 39.32 27.31 8.00
N SER A 570 38.25 27.80 7.39
CA SER A 570 37.61 29.05 7.82
C SER A 570 37.06 28.93 9.25
N THR A 571 36.93 30.05 9.95
CA THR A 571 36.39 30.12 11.32
C THR A 571 35.03 29.42 11.43
N LYS A 572 34.12 29.67 10.49
CA LYS A 572 32.80 29.01 10.42
C LYS A 572 32.90 27.48 10.26
N ALA A 573 33.91 26.98 9.54
CA ALA A 573 34.13 25.54 9.40
C ALA A 573 34.75 24.92 10.66
N GLN A 574 35.55 25.67 11.41
CA GLN A 574 36.08 25.23 12.71
C GLN A 574 34.97 25.14 13.76
N ASP A 575 34.03 26.10 13.80
CA ASP A 575 32.88 26.07 14.72
C ASP A 575 31.95 24.87 14.46
N LEU A 576 31.81 24.48 13.19
CA LEU A 576 31.03 23.28 12.80
C LEU A 576 31.66 21.97 13.29
N LEU A 577 32.99 21.92 13.48
CA LEU A 577 33.66 20.73 14.03
C LEU A 577 33.31 20.50 15.50
N ILE A 578 33.02 21.57 16.25
CA ILE A 578 32.63 21.52 17.67
C ILE A 578 31.18 21.04 17.80
N SER A 579 30.28 21.60 16.98
CA SER A 579 28.86 21.27 17.03
C SER A 579 28.52 19.91 16.40
N ARG A 580 29.26 19.47 15.38
CA ARG A 580 29.03 18.21 14.65
C ARG A 580 30.36 17.56 14.22
N PRO A 581 31.02 16.76 15.08
CA PRO A 581 32.29 16.16 14.75
C PRO A 581 32.14 15.12 13.61
N PRO A 582 32.97 15.19 12.55
CA PRO A 582 32.92 14.24 11.45
C PRO A 582 33.46 12.86 11.88
N PRO A 583 33.05 11.78 11.19
CA PRO A 583 33.49 10.42 11.50
C PRO A 583 35.01 10.29 11.35
N LEU A 584 35.64 9.54 12.26
CA LEU A 584 37.07 9.22 12.21
C LEU A 584 37.30 8.08 11.22
N VAL A 585 38.12 8.32 10.21
CA VAL A 585 38.51 7.33 9.19
C VAL A 585 39.97 6.93 9.43
N LYS A 586 40.27 5.63 9.24
CA LYS A 586 41.60 5.06 9.52
C LYS A 586 42.68 5.53 8.54
#